data_AF-A0A1I5BLD3-F1
#
_entry.id   AF-A0A1I5BLD3-F1
#
_cell.length_a   1.000
_cell.length_b   1.000
_cell.length_c   1.000
_cell.angle_alpha   90.00
_cell.angle_beta   90.00
_cell.angle_gamma   90.00
#
_symmetry.space_group_name_H-M   'P 1'
#
loop_
_entity.id
_entity.type
_entity.pdbx_description
1 polymer ?
#
loop_
_entity_poly.entity_id
_entity_poly.type
_entity_poly.pdbx_seq_one_letter_code
_entity_poly.pdbx_strand_id
1 'polypeptide(L)'
;MEPGLPALSVDFKKTTTVKHTTCLLALLLPFTTQLNAQKKADRKTLGNLQTHITYLASDKLEGRRTGTPGEQLAAEYIASQMKLAGLSPAGDSGYLQTFLVSEGKLIATTSHLTINKSTLTPGEQFIPMPFSAQKSAKGDVLPDVNEPDNIWLFNVKDFEMSPHADPLEIYRQNAREAAKAGATGVIFYNGTETPKDVQKWLSIPVEPLKIPVMWVNSEISKVLDDAEDLRIDMQVDFASGRRTGTNVVGHIDNKAASTIVIGAHFDHLGHGEDHNSLSPNDQTIHHGADDNASGTAALLELARQLKASRLQQYNYLFVAFSGEELGLFGSKYFTEHSSIPPSSFNYMINMDMIGRLDPAKGLEVGGIGTSPVWPALLQQTIPASIRTTYDSSGTGPSDHTSFYLKNVPVLFFFTGTHSDYHKPSDEATKINYDGELTVLKVVYELIEKTNGMDKLAFTRTRDKQTSTSARFTVTLGIMPDYTWQKPGVKVDGVSDNKPASKAGILANDVIVELGPHTIVNLEDYMQALSGFKKGDKTTVKVRREDSEKVFDIQF
;
A
#
# COMPACT_ATOMS: atom_id res chain seq x y z
N MET A 1 5.71 104.68 28.10
CA MET A 1 4.75 104.07 27.16
C MET A 1 5.38 104.11 25.79
N GLU A 2 5.57 102.92 25.21
CA GLU A 2 5.80 102.61 23.80
C GLU A 2 7.00 103.22 23.02
N PRO A 3 7.44 102.54 21.93
CA PRO A 3 8.83 102.47 21.49
C PRO A 3 9.08 103.12 20.11
N GLY A 4 10.35 103.15 19.68
CA GLY A 4 10.74 103.50 18.30
C GLY A 4 12.12 102.92 17.95
N LEU A 5 12.14 102.04 16.95
CA LEU A 5 13.27 101.29 16.35
C LEU A 5 14.57 102.10 16.12
N PRO A 6 15.73 101.41 16.02
CA PRO A 6 16.25 101.22 14.66
C PRO A 6 16.85 99.83 14.36
N ALA A 7 16.92 99.61 13.04
CA ALA A 7 17.42 98.46 12.30
C ALA A 7 18.82 97.97 12.69
N LEU A 8 19.08 96.67 12.46
CA LEU A 8 20.42 96.15 12.15
C LEU A 8 20.34 94.79 11.41
N SER A 9 20.88 94.83 10.19
CA SER A 9 21.63 93.79 9.46
C SER A 9 21.33 92.30 9.73
N VAL A 10 20.84 91.62 8.70
CA VAL A 10 20.88 90.17 8.55
C VAL A 10 22.30 89.75 8.18
N ASP A 11 22.93 88.91 9.01
CA ASP A 11 24.13 88.16 8.65
C ASP A 11 23.88 86.65 8.88
N PHE A 12 24.26 85.84 7.89
CA PHE A 12 23.90 84.43 7.75
C PHE A 12 24.69 83.57 8.74
N LYS A 13 24.02 82.98 9.75
CA LYS A 13 24.57 81.83 10.50
C LYS A 13 24.02 80.51 9.95
N LYS A 14 24.96 79.69 9.46
CA LYS A 14 24.78 78.28 9.06
C LYS A 14 24.11 77.48 10.17
N THR A 15 22.98 76.85 9.86
CA THR A 15 22.35 75.79 10.66
C THR A 15 22.94 74.45 10.23
N THR A 16 23.57 73.74 11.16
CA THR A 16 24.06 72.37 10.97
C THR A 16 22.88 71.40 11.11
N THR A 17 22.40 70.85 10.00
CA THR A 17 21.41 69.76 9.99
C THR A 17 22.14 68.42 10.21
N VAL A 18 21.88 67.77 11.34
CA VAL A 18 22.29 66.38 11.58
C VAL A 18 21.32 65.46 10.80
N LYS A 19 21.82 64.83 9.74
CA LYS A 19 21.09 63.84 8.94
C LYS A 19 20.84 62.56 9.74
N HIS A 20 19.60 62.33 10.18
CA HIS A 20 19.10 61.01 10.59
C HIS A 20 18.57 60.28 9.34
N THR A 21 19.45 59.71 8.51
CA THR A 21 19.01 58.95 7.32
C THR A 21 20.02 57.88 6.92
N THR A 22 20.45 57.04 7.88
CA THR A 22 21.37 55.92 7.56
C THR A 22 21.17 54.73 8.52
N CYS A 23 19.94 54.23 8.67
CA CYS A 23 19.69 52.98 9.40
C CYS A 23 18.64 52.04 8.76
N LEU A 24 18.04 52.38 7.61
CA LEU A 24 17.04 51.50 6.99
C LEU A 24 17.62 50.45 6.00
N LEU A 25 18.81 50.66 5.43
CA LEU A 25 19.39 49.73 4.45
C LEU A 25 20.04 48.48 5.09
N ALA A 26 20.47 48.54 6.35
CA ALA A 26 21.15 47.43 7.03
C ALA A 26 20.19 46.31 7.48
N LEU A 27 18.88 46.60 7.62
CA LEU A 27 17.86 45.62 8.00
C LEU A 27 17.31 44.80 6.82
N LEU A 28 17.49 45.26 5.56
CA LEU A 28 17.02 44.54 4.35
C LEU A 28 18.04 43.52 3.80
N LEU A 29 19.34 43.70 4.09
CA LEU A 29 20.42 42.79 3.69
C LEU A 29 20.35 41.38 4.33
N PRO A 30 20.03 41.20 5.63
CA PRO A 30 19.89 39.85 6.20
C PRO A 30 18.65 39.11 5.67
N PHE A 31 17.55 39.81 5.39
CA PHE A 31 16.35 39.18 4.84
C PHE A 31 16.53 38.66 3.42
N THR A 32 17.23 39.40 2.56
CA THR A 32 17.47 38.97 1.16
C THR A 32 18.45 37.81 1.05
N THR A 33 19.45 37.73 1.94
CA THR A 33 20.41 36.61 1.98
C THR A 33 19.77 35.32 2.49
N GLN A 34 18.92 35.39 3.52
CA GLN A 34 18.19 34.23 4.04
C GLN A 34 17.19 33.67 3.00
N LEU A 35 16.48 34.55 2.28
CA LEU A 35 15.54 34.13 1.22
C LEU A 35 16.25 33.41 0.06
N ASN A 36 17.44 33.89 -0.34
CA ASN A 36 18.23 33.27 -1.39
C ASN A 36 18.84 31.93 -0.97
N ALA A 37 19.26 31.79 0.30
CA ALA A 37 19.76 30.53 0.84
C ALA A 37 18.66 29.47 0.90
N GLN A 38 17.44 29.83 1.34
CA GLN A 38 16.30 28.93 1.36
C GLN A 38 15.94 28.43 -0.04
N LYS A 39 15.86 29.34 -1.03
CA LYS A 39 15.61 28.96 -2.44
C LYS A 39 16.66 27.99 -3.00
N LYS A 40 17.93 28.13 -2.59
CA LYS A 40 19.01 27.22 -2.99
C LYS A 40 18.85 25.83 -2.35
N ALA A 41 18.50 25.77 -1.06
CA ALA A 41 18.27 24.52 -0.34
C ALA A 41 17.05 23.77 -0.89
N ASP A 42 15.96 24.49 -1.18
CA ASP A 42 14.75 23.96 -1.79
C ASP A 42 15.05 23.37 -3.17
N ARG A 43 15.78 24.10 -4.03
CA ARG A 43 16.17 23.60 -5.35
C ARG A 43 17.02 22.34 -5.29
N LYS A 44 17.92 22.25 -4.30
CA LYS A 44 18.72 21.04 -4.07
C LYS A 44 17.84 19.86 -3.66
N THR A 45 16.94 20.09 -2.71
CA THR A 45 16.01 19.04 -2.22
C THR A 45 15.12 18.56 -3.36
N LEU A 46 14.55 19.46 -4.17
CA LEU A 46 13.74 19.12 -5.33
C LEU A 46 14.51 18.29 -6.37
N GLY A 47 15.76 18.66 -6.69
CA GLY A 47 16.61 17.88 -7.59
C GLY A 47 16.97 16.49 -7.04
N ASN A 48 17.12 16.38 -5.71
CA ASN A 48 17.34 15.09 -5.06
C ASN A 48 16.08 14.21 -5.09
N LEU A 49 14.89 14.76 -4.77
CA LEU A 49 13.61 14.03 -4.87
C LEU A 49 13.43 13.45 -6.28
N GLN A 50 13.62 14.29 -7.32
CA GLN A 50 13.60 13.86 -8.72
C GLN A 50 14.59 12.73 -9.00
N THR A 51 15.82 12.84 -8.50
CA THR A 51 16.85 11.81 -8.70
C THR A 51 16.48 10.49 -8.02
N HIS A 52 16.01 10.55 -6.77
CA HIS A 52 15.63 9.36 -6.00
C HIS A 52 14.43 8.65 -6.63
N ILE A 53 13.36 9.39 -6.94
CA ILE A 53 12.16 8.83 -7.55
C ILE A 53 12.47 8.25 -8.93
N THR A 54 13.19 8.98 -9.78
CA THR A 54 13.57 8.48 -11.12
C THR A 54 14.35 7.18 -11.05
N TYR A 55 15.26 7.03 -10.07
CA TYR A 55 15.99 5.78 -9.91
C TYR A 55 15.09 4.67 -9.37
N LEU A 56 14.36 4.93 -8.28
CA LEU A 56 13.50 3.95 -7.63
C LEU A 56 12.40 3.45 -8.57
N ALA A 57 11.81 4.34 -9.37
CA ALA A 57 10.79 4.03 -10.36
C ALA A 57 11.37 3.72 -11.76
N SER A 58 12.61 3.22 -11.86
CA SER A 58 13.20 2.86 -13.16
C SER A 58 12.94 1.40 -13.54
N ASP A 59 12.91 1.11 -14.84
CA ASP A 59 12.81 -0.26 -15.38
C ASP A 59 13.87 -1.21 -14.79
N LYS A 60 15.04 -0.68 -14.43
CA LYS A 60 16.14 -1.44 -13.83
C LYS A 60 15.73 -2.16 -12.54
N LEU A 61 14.74 -1.61 -11.83
CA LEU A 61 14.27 -2.16 -10.55
C LEU A 61 13.02 -3.02 -10.71
N GLU A 62 12.54 -3.23 -11.93
CA GLU A 62 11.47 -4.19 -12.28
C GLU A 62 10.26 -4.11 -11.31
N GLY A 63 9.88 -2.89 -10.93
CA GLY A 63 8.75 -2.61 -10.03
C GLY A 63 8.94 -3.04 -8.58
N ARG A 64 10.17 -3.31 -8.15
CA ARG A 64 10.58 -3.50 -6.74
C ARG A 64 9.72 -4.51 -5.97
N ARG A 65 9.24 -5.56 -6.64
CA ARG A 65 8.48 -6.63 -5.98
C ARG A 65 9.31 -7.24 -4.87
N THR A 66 8.75 -7.31 -3.66
CA THR A 66 9.41 -7.89 -2.48
C THR A 66 10.13 -9.20 -2.82
N GLY A 67 11.39 -9.33 -2.43
CA GLY A 67 12.24 -10.51 -2.64
C GLY A 67 12.79 -10.73 -4.05
N THR A 68 12.58 -9.79 -4.97
CA THR A 68 13.16 -9.83 -6.32
C THR A 68 14.55 -9.16 -6.37
N PRO A 69 15.34 -9.40 -7.43
CA PRO A 69 16.57 -8.63 -7.66
C PRO A 69 16.35 -7.11 -7.72
N GLY A 70 15.21 -6.67 -8.24
CA GLY A 70 14.82 -5.26 -8.29
C GLY A 70 14.63 -4.64 -6.90
N GLU A 71 13.99 -5.36 -5.98
CA GLU A 71 13.88 -4.96 -4.58
C GLU A 71 15.26 -4.90 -3.89
N GLN A 72 16.13 -5.87 -4.13
CA GLN A 72 17.50 -5.85 -3.58
C GLN A 72 18.32 -4.66 -4.07
N LEU A 73 18.25 -4.33 -5.36
CA LEU A 73 18.92 -3.15 -5.92
C LEU A 73 18.38 -1.85 -5.30
N ALA A 74 17.07 -1.77 -5.05
CA ALA A 74 16.47 -0.63 -4.35
C ALA A 74 16.97 -0.54 -2.90
N ALA A 75 17.02 -1.66 -2.18
CA ALA A 75 17.53 -1.70 -0.81
C ALA A 75 19.01 -1.26 -0.72
N GLU A 76 19.85 -1.74 -1.64
CA GLU A 76 21.26 -1.33 -1.74
C GLU A 76 21.42 0.16 -2.04
N TYR A 77 20.59 0.69 -2.94
CA TYR A 77 20.55 2.12 -3.25
C TYR A 77 20.19 2.94 -2.02
N ILE A 78 19.11 2.59 -1.33
CA ILE A 78 18.63 3.30 -0.13
C ILE A 78 19.71 3.25 0.97
N ALA A 79 20.29 2.08 1.23
CA ALA A 79 21.39 1.93 2.20
C ALA A 79 22.59 2.81 1.85
N SER A 80 22.93 2.89 0.55
CA SER A 80 24.00 3.75 0.06
C SER A 80 23.68 5.23 0.25
N GLN A 81 22.45 5.67 -0.02
CA GLN A 81 22.02 7.06 0.20
C GLN A 81 22.00 7.41 1.70
N MET A 82 21.52 6.52 2.58
CA MET A 82 21.61 6.71 4.03
C MET A 82 23.05 6.84 4.52
N LYS A 83 23.95 6.00 4.01
CA LYS A 83 25.39 6.08 4.32
C LYS A 83 26.01 7.39 3.84
N LEU A 84 25.70 7.83 2.62
CA LEU A 84 26.16 9.10 2.07
C LEU A 84 25.62 10.30 2.86
N ALA A 85 24.40 10.21 3.38
CA ALA A 85 23.82 11.20 4.28
C ALA A 85 24.47 11.20 5.67
N GLY A 86 25.28 10.19 6.02
CA GLY A 86 26.02 10.12 7.28
C GLY A 86 25.26 9.44 8.43
N LEU A 87 24.27 8.62 8.11
CA LEU A 87 23.57 7.77 9.08
C LEU A 87 24.43 6.56 9.43
N SER A 88 24.28 6.04 10.65
CA SER A 88 24.84 4.76 11.04
C SER A 88 23.87 3.61 10.69
N PRO A 89 24.38 2.39 10.37
CA PRO A 89 23.53 1.22 10.15
C PRO A 89 22.81 0.78 11.43
N ALA A 90 21.55 0.33 11.31
CA ALA A 90 20.78 -0.21 12.43
C ALA A 90 19.91 -1.44 12.05
N GLY A 91 20.26 -2.15 10.97
CA GLY A 91 19.69 -3.44 10.62
C GLY A 91 20.49 -4.61 11.23
N ASP A 92 20.02 -5.83 10.98
CA ASP A 92 20.65 -7.06 11.49
C ASP A 92 22.00 -7.33 10.79
N SER A 93 22.15 -6.87 9.55
CA SER A 93 23.38 -6.93 8.74
C SER A 93 23.67 -5.58 8.11
N GLY A 94 24.37 -4.71 8.85
CA GLY A 94 24.61 -3.34 8.41
C GLY A 94 23.29 -2.56 8.38
N TYR A 95 22.95 -1.95 7.24
CA TYR A 95 21.66 -1.26 7.10
C TYR A 95 20.50 -2.23 6.86
N LEU A 96 20.77 -3.49 6.51
CA LEU A 96 19.74 -4.42 6.04
C LEU A 96 19.19 -5.25 7.19
N GLN A 97 17.86 -5.39 7.25
CA GLN A 97 17.17 -6.35 8.10
C GLN A 97 16.30 -7.24 7.20
N THR A 98 16.65 -8.51 7.12
CA THR A 98 15.96 -9.47 6.25
C THR A 98 14.92 -10.27 7.03
N PHE A 99 13.84 -10.64 6.34
CA PHE A 99 12.76 -11.46 6.91
C PHE A 99 12.16 -12.37 5.85
N LEU A 100 11.55 -13.46 6.30
CA LEU A 100 10.90 -14.42 5.40
C LEU A 100 9.43 -14.05 5.19
N VAL A 101 9.02 -14.01 3.93
CA VAL A 101 7.63 -13.92 3.51
C VAL A 101 7.21 -15.28 2.99
N SER A 102 6.14 -15.83 3.55
CA SER A 102 5.54 -17.08 3.10
C SER A 102 4.58 -16.80 1.94
N GLU A 103 4.85 -17.35 0.77
CA GLU A 103 3.97 -17.28 -0.42
C GLU A 103 2.93 -18.41 -0.46
N GLY A 104 2.88 -19.23 0.59
CA GLY A 104 1.97 -20.38 0.69
C GLY A 104 2.59 -21.64 0.10
N LYS A 105 1.73 -22.51 -0.45
CA LYS A 105 2.16 -23.78 -1.03
C LYS A 105 2.60 -23.58 -2.48
N LEU A 106 3.71 -24.21 -2.85
CA LEU A 106 4.12 -24.38 -4.25
C LEU A 106 3.99 -25.86 -4.62
N ILE A 107 3.76 -26.15 -5.89
CA ILE A 107 3.75 -27.53 -6.38
C ILE A 107 5.20 -28.03 -6.34
N ALA A 108 5.47 -29.07 -5.55
CA ALA A 108 6.82 -29.64 -5.48
C ALA A 108 7.16 -30.36 -6.80
N THR A 109 8.44 -30.41 -7.16
CA THR A 109 8.93 -31.15 -8.33
C THR A 109 8.71 -32.67 -8.22
N THR A 110 8.45 -33.18 -7.01
CA THR A 110 8.07 -34.58 -6.75
C THR A 110 6.57 -34.84 -6.91
N SER A 111 5.74 -33.80 -7.12
CA SER A 111 4.35 -34.01 -7.50
C SER A 111 4.27 -34.51 -8.94
N HIS A 112 3.53 -35.60 -9.16
CA HIS A 112 3.25 -36.11 -10.50
C HIS A 112 1.82 -36.60 -10.62
N LEU A 113 1.30 -36.52 -11.83
CA LEU A 113 0.08 -37.21 -12.25
C LEU A 113 0.36 -37.91 -13.57
N THR A 114 0.19 -39.22 -13.59
CA THR A 114 0.23 -40.04 -14.80
C THR A 114 -1.15 -40.63 -15.02
N ILE A 115 -1.68 -40.40 -16.23
CA ILE A 115 -2.91 -41.03 -16.69
C ILE A 115 -2.52 -41.94 -17.86
N ASN A 116 -2.79 -43.23 -17.70
CA ASN A 116 -2.33 -44.30 -18.59
C ASN A 116 -0.79 -44.34 -18.72
N LYS A 117 -0.25 -43.80 -19.81
CA LYS A 117 1.20 -43.70 -20.05
C LYS A 117 1.69 -42.26 -20.17
N SER A 118 0.78 -41.29 -20.00
CA SER A 118 1.06 -39.87 -20.18
C SER A 118 1.28 -39.22 -18.83
N THR A 119 2.51 -38.74 -18.59
CA THR A 119 2.81 -37.90 -17.44
C THR A 119 2.44 -36.46 -17.75
N LEU A 120 1.67 -35.85 -16.87
CA LEU A 120 1.12 -34.51 -17.06
C LEU A 120 2.06 -33.43 -16.48
N THR A 121 1.97 -32.22 -17.03
CA THR A 121 2.77 -31.07 -16.57
C THR A 121 2.15 -30.41 -15.33
N PRO A 122 2.86 -30.32 -14.19
CA PRO A 122 2.38 -29.64 -12.98
C PRO A 122 2.18 -28.14 -13.22
N GLY A 123 1.15 -27.56 -12.63
CA GLY A 123 0.80 -26.14 -12.76
C GLY A 123 0.03 -25.80 -14.04
N GLU A 124 0.14 -26.61 -15.09
CA GLU A 124 -0.54 -26.38 -16.37
C GLU A 124 -1.68 -27.37 -16.61
N GLN A 125 -1.36 -28.67 -16.54
CA GLN A 125 -2.30 -29.75 -16.83
C GLN A 125 -2.95 -30.31 -15.56
N PHE A 126 -2.24 -30.26 -14.44
CA PHE A 126 -2.78 -30.59 -13.13
C PHE A 126 -2.26 -29.65 -12.05
N ILE A 127 -3.08 -29.42 -11.02
CA ILE A 127 -2.73 -28.63 -9.84
C ILE A 127 -3.21 -29.39 -8.59
N PRO A 128 -2.34 -29.74 -7.64
CA PRO A 128 -2.77 -30.25 -6.34
C PRO A 128 -3.62 -29.23 -5.60
N MET A 129 -4.72 -29.66 -5.01
CA MET A 129 -5.61 -28.78 -4.24
C MET A 129 -4.95 -28.37 -2.93
N PRO A 130 -5.13 -27.14 -2.41
CA PRO A 130 -4.42 -26.66 -1.21
C PRO A 130 -4.75 -27.45 0.05
N PHE A 131 -5.89 -28.15 0.09
CA PHE A 131 -6.28 -29.05 1.18
C PHE A 131 -5.87 -30.51 0.93
N SER A 132 -5.10 -30.81 -0.11
CA SER A 132 -4.63 -32.17 -0.39
C SER A 132 -3.66 -32.67 0.69
N ALA A 133 -3.73 -33.97 1.01
CA ALA A 133 -2.64 -34.62 1.73
C ALA A 133 -1.39 -34.73 0.85
N GLN A 134 -0.21 -34.71 1.46
CA GLN A 134 1.03 -35.10 0.80
C GLN A 134 1.16 -36.62 0.81
N LYS A 135 0.65 -37.28 -0.23
CA LYS A 135 0.57 -38.73 -0.37
C LYS A 135 0.55 -39.12 -1.83
N SER A 136 0.78 -40.40 -2.09
CA SER A 136 0.51 -41.02 -3.37
C SER A 136 -0.73 -41.90 -3.34
N ALA A 137 -1.36 -42.06 -4.50
CA ALA A 137 -2.42 -43.03 -4.75
C ALA A 137 -2.24 -43.59 -6.17
N LYS A 138 -2.62 -44.85 -6.36
CA LYS A 138 -2.52 -45.53 -7.65
C LYS A 138 -3.64 -46.54 -7.79
N GLY A 139 -4.26 -46.59 -8.96
CA GLY A 139 -5.34 -47.52 -9.23
C GLY A 139 -5.72 -47.58 -10.70
N ASP A 140 -6.39 -48.67 -11.08
CA ASP A 140 -7.13 -48.77 -12.33
C ASP A 140 -8.55 -48.27 -12.03
N VAL A 141 -8.95 -47.18 -12.68
CA VAL A 141 -10.14 -46.39 -12.38
C VAL A 141 -11.13 -46.54 -13.52
N LEU A 142 -12.36 -46.91 -13.18
CA LEU A 142 -13.49 -46.87 -14.08
C LEU A 142 -14.23 -45.54 -13.87
N PRO A 143 -14.36 -44.70 -14.92
CA PRO A 143 -15.18 -43.50 -14.83
C PRO A 143 -16.61 -43.83 -14.34
N ASP A 144 -17.21 -42.90 -13.59
CA ASP A 144 -18.54 -43.02 -12.96
C ASP A 144 -18.71 -44.12 -11.91
N VAL A 145 -17.67 -44.91 -11.60
CA VAL A 145 -17.70 -45.95 -10.57
C VAL A 145 -16.79 -45.56 -9.40
N ASN A 146 -17.41 -45.27 -8.25
CA ASN A 146 -16.73 -44.93 -7.02
C ASN A 146 -16.42 -46.16 -6.18
N GLU A 147 -15.41 -46.94 -6.60
CA GLU A 147 -14.97 -48.14 -5.88
C GLU A 147 -14.27 -47.79 -4.56
N PRO A 148 -14.60 -48.47 -3.43
CA PRO A 148 -13.82 -48.33 -2.20
C PRO A 148 -12.34 -48.65 -2.42
N ASP A 149 -11.47 -47.96 -1.69
CA ASP A 149 -10.02 -48.12 -1.75
C ASP A 149 -9.36 -47.74 -3.10
N ASN A 150 -10.08 -47.00 -3.96
CA ASN A 150 -9.59 -46.56 -5.27
C ASN A 150 -9.62 -45.03 -5.42
N ILE A 151 -9.03 -44.51 -6.52
CA ILE A 151 -9.08 -43.08 -6.87
C ILE A 151 -10.45 -42.76 -7.46
N TRP A 152 -11.07 -41.68 -6.99
CA TRP A 152 -12.38 -41.24 -7.49
C TRP A 152 -12.24 -40.03 -8.42
N LEU A 153 -13.04 -40.02 -9.49
CA LEU A 153 -13.12 -38.93 -10.44
C LEU A 153 -14.40 -38.15 -10.18
N PHE A 154 -14.30 -36.82 -10.10
CA PHE A 154 -15.45 -35.95 -9.98
C PHE A 154 -15.53 -34.99 -11.15
N ASN A 155 -16.61 -35.12 -11.91
CA ASN A 155 -17.00 -34.15 -12.92
C ASN A 155 -17.61 -32.93 -12.23
N VAL A 156 -16.90 -31.81 -12.25
CA VAL A 156 -17.34 -30.59 -11.55
C VAL A 156 -18.62 -30.02 -12.17
N LYS A 157 -18.92 -30.32 -13.44
CA LYS A 157 -20.19 -29.91 -14.07
C LYS A 157 -21.42 -30.50 -13.38
N ASP A 158 -21.27 -31.61 -12.68
CA ASP A 158 -22.36 -32.29 -11.98
C ASP A 158 -22.58 -31.70 -10.57
N PHE A 159 -21.73 -30.77 -10.14
CA PHE A 159 -21.87 -30.15 -8.84
C PHE A 159 -22.95 -29.07 -8.88
N GLU A 160 -23.88 -29.15 -7.93
CA GLU A 160 -24.81 -28.05 -7.66
C GLU A 160 -24.05 -26.89 -7.02
N MET A 161 -23.42 -26.07 -7.85
CA MET A 161 -22.71 -24.87 -7.39
C MET A 161 -23.71 -23.74 -7.24
N SER A 162 -24.09 -23.45 -6.00
CA SER A 162 -24.76 -22.17 -5.72
C SER A 162 -23.82 -21.03 -6.13
N PRO A 163 -24.31 -19.97 -6.81
CA PRO A 163 -23.47 -18.83 -7.19
C PRO A 163 -22.91 -18.03 -5.99
N HIS A 164 -23.19 -18.43 -4.75
CA HIS A 164 -22.62 -17.89 -3.50
C HIS A 164 -21.57 -18.81 -2.87
N ALA A 165 -21.46 -20.05 -3.34
CA ALA A 165 -20.60 -21.02 -2.70
C ALA A 165 -19.13 -20.74 -3.04
N ASP A 166 -18.27 -20.77 -2.02
CA ASP A 166 -16.82 -20.72 -2.22
C ASP A 166 -16.43 -21.98 -2.99
N PRO A 167 -15.96 -21.87 -4.26
CA PRO A 167 -15.67 -23.04 -5.07
C PRO A 167 -14.68 -23.95 -4.37
N LEU A 168 -13.66 -23.38 -3.72
CA LEU A 168 -12.65 -24.14 -2.99
C LEU A 168 -13.27 -25.00 -1.89
N GLU A 169 -14.27 -24.48 -1.17
CA GLU A 169 -14.97 -25.26 -0.14
C GLU A 169 -15.85 -26.35 -0.73
N ILE A 170 -16.46 -26.13 -1.91
CA ILE A 170 -17.20 -27.19 -2.61
C ILE A 170 -16.27 -28.34 -2.99
N TYR A 171 -15.12 -28.02 -3.60
CA TYR A 171 -14.10 -29.03 -3.92
C TYR A 171 -13.65 -29.75 -2.65
N ARG A 172 -13.39 -29.01 -1.56
CA ARG A 172 -12.93 -29.58 -0.30
C ARG A 172 -13.98 -30.49 0.33
N GLN A 173 -15.25 -30.10 0.29
CA GLN A 173 -16.34 -30.85 0.88
C GLN A 173 -16.60 -32.15 0.11
N ASN A 174 -16.61 -32.12 -1.23
CA ASN A 174 -16.73 -33.34 -2.03
C ASN A 174 -15.55 -34.30 -1.80
N ALA A 175 -14.31 -33.79 -1.79
CA ALA A 175 -13.14 -34.61 -1.49
C ALA A 175 -13.17 -35.17 -0.05
N ARG A 176 -13.72 -34.43 0.92
CA ARG A 176 -13.90 -34.89 2.30
C ARG A 176 -14.89 -36.04 2.38
N GLU A 177 -16.03 -35.95 1.71
CA GLU A 177 -17.03 -37.03 1.70
C GLU A 177 -16.50 -38.27 0.97
N ALA A 178 -15.80 -38.11 -0.15
CA ALA A 178 -15.11 -39.22 -0.83
C ALA A 178 -14.08 -39.90 0.09
N ALA A 179 -13.27 -39.13 0.81
CA ALA A 179 -12.31 -39.66 1.77
C ALA A 179 -12.98 -40.45 2.90
N LYS A 180 -14.16 -40.01 3.39
CA LYS A 180 -14.94 -40.75 4.39
C LYS A 180 -15.54 -42.03 3.83
N ALA A 181 -15.88 -42.03 2.54
CA ALA A 181 -16.47 -43.16 1.83
C ALA A 181 -15.43 -44.18 1.32
N GLY A 182 -14.14 -43.94 1.51
CA GLY A 182 -13.06 -44.90 1.23
C GLY A 182 -12.22 -44.59 0.00
N ALA A 183 -12.37 -43.43 -0.64
CA ALA A 183 -11.48 -43.04 -1.74
C ALA A 183 -10.01 -42.95 -1.26
N THR A 184 -9.07 -43.46 -2.06
CA THR A 184 -7.62 -43.33 -1.79
C THR A 184 -7.01 -42.08 -2.40
N GLY A 185 -7.69 -41.44 -3.34
CA GLY A 185 -7.34 -40.16 -3.96
C GLY A 185 -8.52 -39.58 -4.72
N VAL A 186 -8.47 -38.29 -5.06
CA VAL A 186 -9.53 -37.62 -5.83
C VAL A 186 -8.93 -36.78 -6.97
N ILE A 187 -9.54 -36.85 -8.14
CA ILE A 187 -9.27 -35.95 -9.27
C ILE A 187 -10.55 -35.23 -9.67
N PHE A 188 -10.50 -33.91 -9.67
CA PHE A 188 -11.56 -33.06 -10.20
C PHE A 188 -11.25 -32.67 -11.64
N TYR A 189 -12.24 -32.83 -12.52
CA TYR A 189 -12.14 -32.46 -13.92
C TYR A 189 -13.38 -31.69 -14.37
N ASN A 190 -13.33 -31.08 -15.55
CA ASN A 190 -14.43 -30.29 -16.11
C ASN A 190 -14.81 -29.05 -15.27
N GLY A 191 -13.90 -28.54 -14.45
CA GLY A 191 -14.07 -27.28 -13.72
C GLY A 191 -14.11 -26.06 -14.66
N THR A 192 -14.71 -24.96 -14.19
CA THR A 192 -14.79 -23.69 -14.95
C THR A 192 -13.56 -22.81 -14.75
N GLU A 193 -12.75 -23.14 -13.74
CA GLU A 193 -11.54 -22.43 -13.35
C GLU A 193 -10.42 -22.59 -14.37
N THR A 194 -9.59 -21.56 -14.51
CA THR A 194 -8.33 -21.68 -15.24
C THR A 194 -7.22 -22.20 -14.33
N PRO A 195 -6.10 -22.71 -14.88
CA PRO A 195 -4.95 -23.07 -14.06
C PRO A 195 -4.48 -21.93 -13.14
N LYS A 196 -4.55 -20.68 -13.61
CA LYS A 196 -4.22 -19.50 -12.80
C LYS A 196 -5.18 -19.31 -11.62
N ASP A 197 -6.47 -19.59 -11.80
CA ASP A 197 -7.47 -19.45 -10.73
C ASP A 197 -7.27 -20.49 -9.62
N VAL A 198 -6.98 -21.74 -10.00
CA VAL A 198 -6.74 -22.82 -9.03
C VAL A 198 -5.38 -22.63 -8.32
N GLN A 199 -4.35 -22.17 -9.02
CA GLN A 199 -3.05 -21.86 -8.40
C GLN A 199 -3.16 -20.78 -7.31
N LYS A 200 -4.04 -19.78 -7.47
CA LYS A 200 -4.30 -18.77 -6.42
C LYS A 200 -4.76 -19.39 -5.10
N TRP A 201 -5.42 -20.55 -5.14
CA TRP A 201 -5.87 -21.20 -3.91
C TRP A 201 -4.72 -21.79 -3.09
N LEU A 202 -3.52 -21.99 -3.67
CA LEU A 202 -2.36 -22.52 -2.97
C LEU A 202 -1.83 -21.61 -1.87
N SER A 203 -2.15 -20.31 -1.91
CA SER A 203 -1.82 -19.35 -0.85
C SER A 203 -2.88 -19.30 0.27
N ILE A 204 -4.05 -19.92 0.08
CA ILE A 204 -5.13 -19.91 1.08
C ILE A 204 -4.84 -20.95 2.16
N PRO A 205 -4.74 -20.55 3.44
CA PRO A 205 -4.54 -21.49 4.53
C PRO A 205 -5.80 -22.33 4.74
N VAL A 206 -5.69 -23.63 4.50
CA VAL A 206 -6.77 -24.61 4.70
C VAL A 206 -6.23 -25.89 5.34
N GLU A 207 -7.04 -26.46 6.23
CA GLU A 207 -6.72 -27.74 6.87
C GLU A 207 -6.66 -28.88 5.84
N PRO A 208 -5.56 -29.66 5.81
CA PRO A 208 -5.40 -30.74 4.85
C PRO A 208 -6.32 -31.93 5.16
N LEU A 209 -6.79 -32.60 4.10
CA LEU A 209 -7.46 -33.88 4.14
C LEU A 209 -6.44 -35.02 4.31
N LYS A 210 -6.94 -36.26 4.37
CA LYS A 210 -6.12 -37.47 4.57
C LYS A 210 -5.70 -38.17 3.28
N ILE A 211 -6.20 -37.69 2.13
CA ILE A 211 -6.00 -38.27 0.80
C ILE A 211 -5.43 -37.22 -0.16
N PRO A 212 -4.66 -37.63 -1.18
CA PRO A 212 -4.20 -36.74 -2.24
C PRO A 212 -5.38 -36.30 -3.12
N VAL A 213 -5.40 -35.03 -3.51
CA VAL A 213 -6.46 -34.42 -4.30
C VAL A 213 -5.87 -33.48 -5.35
N MET A 214 -6.27 -33.65 -6.61
CA MET A 214 -5.82 -32.83 -7.74
C MET A 214 -6.99 -32.28 -8.54
N TRP A 215 -6.79 -31.13 -9.16
CA TRP A 215 -7.62 -30.58 -10.23
C TRP A 215 -6.87 -30.72 -11.56
N VAL A 216 -7.58 -30.97 -12.65
CA VAL A 216 -7.01 -31.02 -14.01
C VAL A 216 -7.70 -30.06 -14.95
N ASN A 217 -6.95 -29.57 -15.94
CA ASN A 217 -7.44 -28.56 -16.89
C ASN A 217 -8.41 -29.14 -17.93
N SER A 218 -8.91 -28.28 -18.83
CA SER A 218 -9.88 -28.66 -19.87
C SER A 218 -9.31 -29.58 -20.96
N GLU A 219 -7.99 -29.62 -21.17
CA GLU A 219 -7.34 -30.57 -22.09
C GLU A 219 -7.46 -31.98 -21.52
N ILE A 220 -7.07 -32.16 -20.25
CA ILE A 220 -7.11 -33.45 -19.58
C ILE A 220 -8.54 -33.89 -19.30
N SER A 221 -9.44 -32.93 -19.02
CA SER A 221 -10.86 -33.24 -18.83
C SER A 221 -11.48 -33.94 -20.04
N LYS A 222 -11.10 -33.58 -21.28
CA LYS A 222 -11.56 -34.27 -22.49
C LYS A 222 -11.06 -35.72 -22.55
N VAL A 223 -9.83 -35.96 -22.11
CA VAL A 223 -9.25 -37.32 -22.04
C VAL A 223 -10.04 -38.17 -21.04
N LEU A 224 -10.48 -37.58 -19.93
CA LEU A 224 -11.28 -38.25 -18.91
C LEU A 224 -12.74 -38.49 -19.34
N ASP A 225 -13.33 -37.57 -20.12
CA ASP A 225 -14.70 -37.70 -20.64
C ASP A 225 -14.87 -38.92 -21.58
N ASP A 226 -13.85 -39.21 -22.40
CA ASP A 226 -13.91 -40.26 -23.44
C ASP A 226 -13.33 -41.62 -22.99
N ALA A 227 -12.91 -41.75 -21.72
CA ALA A 227 -12.21 -42.94 -21.26
C ALA A 227 -13.16 -44.06 -20.81
N GLU A 228 -12.82 -45.32 -21.15
CA GLU A 228 -13.51 -46.50 -20.63
C GLU A 228 -12.79 -47.06 -19.38
N ASP A 229 -11.45 -47.02 -19.39
CA ASP A 229 -10.58 -47.42 -18.29
C ASP A 229 -9.36 -46.48 -18.18
N LEU A 230 -8.94 -46.21 -16.94
CA LEU A 230 -7.86 -45.27 -16.66
C LEU A 230 -6.89 -45.86 -15.65
N ARG A 231 -5.63 -46.03 -16.03
CA ARG A 231 -4.58 -46.33 -15.06
C ARG A 231 -4.00 -45.04 -14.52
N ILE A 232 -4.26 -44.74 -13.26
CA ILE A 232 -3.86 -43.47 -12.63
C ILE A 232 -2.75 -43.73 -11.60
N ASP A 233 -1.70 -42.92 -11.65
CA ASP A 233 -0.64 -42.84 -10.65
C ASP A 233 -0.45 -41.36 -10.28
N MET A 234 -0.72 -41.02 -9.03
CA MET A 234 -0.64 -39.64 -8.55
C MET A 234 0.21 -39.55 -7.28
N GLN A 235 0.99 -38.48 -7.18
CA GLN A 235 1.67 -38.07 -5.97
C GLN A 235 1.48 -36.58 -5.79
N VAL A 236 1.01 -36.18 -4.61
CA VAL A 236 0.96 -34.78 -4.20
C VAL A 236 2.07 -34.52 -3.21
N ASP A 237 2.87 -33.51 -3.50
CA ASP A 237 3.84 -32.90 -2.59
C ASP A 237 3.82 -31.38 -2.73
N PHE A 238 3.97 -30.68 -1.62
CA PHE A 238 4.08 -29.23 -1.61
C PHE A 238 5.48 -28.78 -1.22
N ALA A 239 6.02 -27.84 -1.97
CA ALA A 239 7.12 -27.00 -1.53
C ALA A 239 6.54 -25.82 -0.74
N SER A 240 7.33 -25.24 0.18
CA SER A 240 6.99 -23.95 0.78
C SER A 240 7.51 -22.84 -0.14
N GLY A 241 6.62 -22.00 -0.66
CA GLY A 241 7.02 -20.75 -1.30
C GLY A 241 7.52 -19.79 -0.25
N ARG A 242 8.78 -19.40 -0.34
CA ARG A 242 9.37 -18.38 0.53
C ARG A 242 10.17 -17.42 -0.30
N ARG A 243 9.93 -16.13 -0.07
CA ARG A 243 10.80 -15.05 -0.52
C ARG A 243 11.35 -14.31 0.68
N THR A 244 12.47 -13.61 0.47
CA THR A 244 13.12 -12.83 1.52
C THR A 244 12.87 -11.37 1.25
N GLY A 245 12.12 -10.69 2.12
CA GLY A 245 12.01 -9.23 2.10
C GLY A 245 13.15 -8.59 2.88
N THR A 246 13.49 -7.35 2.54
CA THR A 246 14.61 -6.63 3.15
C THR A 246 14.23 -5.21 3.56
N ASN A 247 14.08 -4.95 4.86
CA ASN A 247 14.01 -3.57 5.37
C ASN A 247 15.39 -2.90 5.30
N VAL A 248 15.43 -1.58 5.12
CA VAL A 248 16.64 -0.77 5.23
C VAL A 248 16.52 0.21 6.39
N VAL A 249 17.43 0.11 7.36
CA VAL A 249 17.38 0.81 8.64
C VAL A 249 18.63 1.67 8.84
N GLY A 250 18.45 2.98 8.89
CA GLY A 250 19.49 3.97 9.17
C GLY A 250 19.21 4.76 10.44
N HIS A 251 20.24 5.10 11.20
CA HIS A 251 20.13 5.71 12.51
C HIS A 251 21.02 6.95 12.68
N ILE A 252 20.43 8.03 13.20
CA ILE A 252 21.13 9.19 13.76
C ILE A 252 21.06 9.08 15.28
N ASP A 253 22.16 8.62 15.88
CA ASP A 253 22.32 8.51 17.33
C ASP A 253 22.84 9.85 17.90
N ASN A 254 21.94 10.62 18.49
CA ASN A 254 22.25 11.87 19.19
C ASN A 254 22.48 11.64 20.70
N LYS A 255 22.53 10.39 21.17
CA LYS A 255 22.57 10.00 22.59
C LYS A 255 21.36 10.50 23.39
N ALA A 256 20.22 10.65 22.71
CA ALA A 256 18.97 11.06 23.32
C ALA A 256 18.24 9.88 23.98
N ALA A 257 17.33 10.18 24.91
CA ALA A 257 16.54 9.19 25.63
C ALA A 257 15.42 8.55 24.78
N SER A 258 14.90 9.30 23.80
CA SER A 258 13.80 8.88 22.95
C SER A 258 14.16 9.01 21.47
N THR A 259 13.51 8.19 20.64
CA THR A 259 13.77 8.10 19.20
C THR A 259 12.52 8.45 18.41
N ILE A 260 12.64 9.26 17.36
CA ILE A 260 11.59 9.46 16.36
C ILE A 260 11.82 8.49 15.22
N VAL A 261 10.78 7.77 14.81
CA VAL A 261 10.84 6.87 13.64
C VAL A 261 10.21 7.56 12.44
N ILE A 262 10.91 7.53 11.30
CA ILE A 262 10.45 8.06 10.01
C ILE A 262 10.46 6.89 9.03
N GLY A 263 9.29 6.57 8.49
CA GLY A 263 9.05 5.40 7.67
C GLY A 263 8.42 5.71 6.32
N ALA A 264 8.72 4.85 5.35
CA ALA A 264 8.06 4.72 4.06
C ALA A 264 8.36 3.30 3.55
N HIS A 265 7.45 2.66 2.82
CA HIS A 265 7.82 1.43 2.11
C HIS A 265 8.47 1.77 0.77
N PHE A 266 9.30 0.85 0.29
CA PHE A 266 9.98 1.00 -0.99
C PHE A 266 9.69 -0.15 -1.96
N ASP A 267 9.08 -1.25 -1.50
CA ASP A 267 8.60 -2.29 -2.41
C ASP A 267 7.38 -1.80 -3.20
N HIS A 268 7.12 -2.45 -4.34
CA HIS A 268 5.91 -2.24 -5.13
C HIS A 268 5.54 -3.54 -5.88
N LEU A 269 4.66 -3.46 -6.88
CA LEU A 269 3.94 -4.61 -7.42
C LEU A 269 4.67 -5.44 -8.48
N GLY A 270 5.90 -5.08 -8.89
CA GLY A 270 6.61 -5.80 -9.95
C GLY A 270 5.89 -5.75 -11.30
N HIS A 271 5.48 -6.92 -11.80
CA HIS A 271 4.63 -7.09 -12.98
C HIS A 271 3.15 -7.38 -12.62
N GLY A 272 2.74 -7.10 -11.38
CA GLY A 272 1.39 -7.34 -10.87
C GLY A 272 1.15 -8.78 -10.39
N GLU A 273 2.20 -9.51 -10.04
CA GLU A 273 2.14 -10.95 -9.73
C GLU A 273 1.39 -11.26 -8.43
N ASP A 274 1.41 -10.32 -7.47
CA ASP A 274 0.82 -10.51 -6.13
C ASP A 274 -0.68 -10.16 -6.06
N HIS A 275 -1.34 -10.04 -7.23
CA HIS A 275 -2.79 -9.85 -7.37
C HIS A 275 -3.38 -8.55 -6.81
N ASN A 276 -2.52 -7.58 -6.48
CA ASN A 276 -2.93 -6.26 -5.99
C ASN A 276 -2.95 -5.20 -7.11
N SER A 277 -2.59 -5.56 -8.35
CA SER A 277 -2.65 -4.66 -9.50
C SER A 277 -4.09 -4.27 -9.88
N LEU A 278 -4.31 -2.98 -10.15
CA LEU A 278 -5.55 -2.45 -10.71
C LEU A 278 -5.60 -2.52 -12.25
N SER A 279 -4.55 -3.05 -12.88
CA SER A 279 -4.47 -3.42 -14.30
C SER A 279 -4.12 -4.92 -14.46
N PRO A 280 -4.96 -5.85 -13.98
CA PRO A 280 -4.60 -7.28 -13.85
C PRO A 280 -4.34 -8.03 -15.18
N ASN A 281 -4.63 -7.41 -16.32
CA ASN A 281 -4.35 -7.95 -17.65
C ASN A 281 -3.06 -7.37 -18.27
N ASP A 282 -2.44 -6.40 -17.61
CA ASP A 282 -1.21 -5.75 -18.02
C ASP A 282 -0.07 -6.23 -17.13
N GLN A 283 0.84 -7.00 -17.71
CA GLN A 283 2.02 -7.55 -17.03
C GLN A 283 3.28 -6.72 -17.29
N THR A 284 3.13 -5.45 -17.68
CA THR A 284 4.25 -4.52 -17.72
C THR A 284 4.68 -4.09 -16.31
N ILE A 285 5.83 -3.42 -16.23
CA ILE A 285 6.42 -3.00 -14.97
C ILE A 285 5.50 -2.00 -14.28
N HIS A 286 5.21 -2.22 -13.00
CA HIS A 286 4.57 -1.27 -12.12
C HIS A 286 5.67 -0.44 -11.47
N HIS A 287 5.91 0.77 -11.98
CA HIS A 287 7.05 1.58 -11.53
C HIS A 287 6.87 2.15 -10.14
N GLY A 288 5.65 2.35 -9.65
CA GLY A 288 5.41 2.79 -8.28
C GLY A 288 6.09 4.11 -7.94
N ALA A 289 5.96 5.11 -8.81
CA ALA A 289 6.61 6.40 -8.64
C ALA A 289 6.02 7.19 -7.48
N ASP A 290 4.69 7.25 -7.37
CA ASP A 290 4.06 7.82 -6.18
C ASP A 290 3.97 6.77 -5.08
N ASP A 291 3.71 5.52 -5.45
CA ASP A 291 3.50 4.37 -4.56
C ASP A 291 4.65 3.34 -4.64
N ASN A 292 5.70 3.42 -3.83
CA ASN A 292 5.97 4.48 -2.86
C ASN A 292 7.40 5.03 -2.96
N ALA A 293 7.86 5.26 -4.20
CA ALA A 293 9.12 5.95 -4.42
C ALA A 293 9.08 7.40 -3.88
N SER A 294 7.91 8.07 -3.86
CA SER A 294 7.75 9.41 -3.30
C SER A 294 8.03 9.45 -1.79
N GLY A 295 7.39 8.59 -0.99
CA GLY A 295 7.64 8.50 0.45
C GLY A 295 9.09 8.10 0.75
N THR A 296 9.64 7.15 0.00
CA THR A 296 11.05 6.74 0.15
C THR A 296 12.03 7.87 -0.17
N ALA A 297 11.77 8.66 -1.22
CA ALA A 297 12.61 9.81 -1.58
C ALA A 297 12.57 10.90 -0.50
N ALA A 298 11.39 11.20 0.05
CA ALA A 298 11.26 12.13 1.16
C ALA A 298 11.95 11.63 2.43
N LEU A 299 11.89 10.32 2.72
CA LEU A 299 12.62 9.70 3.82
C LEU A 299 14.13 9.94 3.71
N LEU A 300 14.71 9.76 2.52
CA LEU A 300 16.13 10.02 2.26
C LEU A 300 16.50 11.50 2.41
N GLU A 301 15.65 12.41 1.93
CA GLU A 301 15.90 13.85 2.07
C GLU A 301 15.72 14.36 3.50
N LEU A 302 14.74 13.84 4.25
CA LEU A 302 14.61 14.13 5.69
C LEU A 302 15.83 13.62 6.46
N ALA A 303 16.35 12.43 6.13
CA ALA A 303 17.59 11.91 6.72
C ALA A 303 18.76 12.87 6.52
N ARG A 304 18.93 13.36 5.28
CA ARG A 304 19.98 14.34 4.94
C ARG A 304 19.80 15.67 5.66
N GLN A 305 18.57 16.17 5.77
CA GLN A 305 18.27 17.44 6.42
C GLN A 305 18.45 17.35 7.94
N LEU A 306 17.88 16.33 8.59
CA LEU A 306 17.98 16.12 10.03
C LEU A 306 19.42 15.88 10.49
N LYS A 307 20.21 15.12 9.71
CA LYS A 307 21.63 14.91 10.01
C LYS A 307 22.45 16.21 9.98
N ALA A 308 22.08 17.16 9.13
CA ALA A 308 22.72 18.47 9.05
C ALA A 308 22.14 19.50 10.04
N SER A 309 21.05 19.16 10.73
CA SER A 309 20.32 20.06 11.62
C SER A 309 20.95 20.15 13.02
N ARG A 310 20.40 21.04 13.85
CA ARG A 310 20.70 21.12 15.29
C ARG A 310 19.66 20.42 16.16
N LEU A 311 18.71 19.71 15.56
CA LEU A 311 17.68 18.97 16.28
C LEU A 311 18.33 17.70 16.82
N GLN A 312 18.75 17.75 18.08
CA GLN A 312 19.49 16.67 18.73
C GLN A 312 18.80 16.14 19.99
N GLN A 313 17.60 16.65 20.32
CA GLN A 313 16.87 16.19 21.50
C GLN A 313 16.37 14.75 21.38
N TYR A 314 16.24 14.26 20.15
CA TYR A 314 15.84 12.89 19.84
C TYR A 314 16.90 12.20 19.01
N ASN A 315 16.94 10.87 19.09
CA ASN A 315 17.56 10.08 18.03
C ASN A 315 16.57 9.99 16.86
N TYR A 316 17.06 9.73 15.65
CA TYR A 316 16.20 9.56 14.48
C TYR A 316 16.48 8.22 13.82
N LEU A 317 15.43 7.41 13.67
CA LEU A 317 15.49 6.15 12.97
C LEU A 317 14.72 6.26 11.66
N PHE A 318 15.38 5.92 10.56
CA PHE A 318 14.83 5.94 9.22
C PHE A 318 14.67 4.50 8.76
N VAL A 319 13.45 4.10 8.42
CA VAL A 319 13.15 2.73 8.03
C VAL A 319 12.44 2.71 6.68
N ALA A 320 13.11 2.20 5.66
CA ALA A 320 12.48 1.87 4.41
C ALA A 320 11.97 0.42 4.49
N PHE A 321 10.65 0.23 4.42
CA PHE A 321 10.02 -1.08 4.60
C PHE A 321 9.88 -1.84 3.28
N SER A 322 10.02 -3.16 3.36
CA SER A 322 9.69 -4.10 2.29
C SER A 322 8.43 -4.90 2.68
N GLY A 323 7.73 -5.46 1.72
CA GLY A 323 6.54 -6.28 1.93
C GLY A 323 5.33 -5.52 2.48
N GLU A 324 5.24 -4.20 2.27
CA GLU A 324 4.06 -3.41 2.63
C GLU A 324 2.86 -3.89 1.83
N GLU A 325 3.07 -4.03 0.52
CA GLU A 325 2.08 -4.45 -0.50
C GLU A 325 1.47 -5.83 -0.21
N LEU A 326 2.12 -6.60 0.65
CA LEU A 326 1.72 -7.96 1.03
C LEU A 326 0.93 -7.98 2.34
N GLY A 327 0.72 -6.83 2.96
CA GLY A 327 0.11 -6.69 4.28
C GLY A 327 1.13 -6.41 5.37
N LEU A 328 1.98 -5.40 5.18
CA LEU A 328 2.83 -4.80 6.22
C LEU A 328 3.89 -5.75 6.81
N PHE A 329 4.41 -6.69 6.01
CA PHE A 329 5.35 -7.71 6.51
C PHE A 329 6.62 -7.08 7.10
N GLY A 330 7.20 -6.10 6.42
CA GLY A 330 8.44 -5.46 6.86
C GLY A 330 8.29 -4.65 8.14
N SER A 331 7.29 -3.78 8.23
CA SER A 331 7.06 -2.98 9.46
C SER A 331 6.63 -3.85 10.64
N LYS A 332 5.85 -4.90 10.41
CA LYS A 332 5.52 -5.88 11.45
C LYS A 332 6.77 -6.59 11.95
N TYR A 333 7.58 -7.14 11.05
CA TYR A 333 8.83 -7.81 11.43
C TYR A 333 9.76 -6.85 12.19
N PHE A 334 9.94 -5.63 11.68
CA PHE A 334 10.76 -4.60 12.32
C PHE A 334 10.32 -4.33 13.76
N THR A 335 9.03 -4.05 13.98
CA THR A 335 8.53 -3.73 15.33
C THR A 335 8.59 -4.90 16.33
N GLU A 336 8.74 -6.14 15.84
CA GLU A 336 8.87 -7.35 16.66
C GLU A 336 10.32 -7.75 16.93
N HIS A 337 11.25 -7.42 16.02
CA HIS A 337 12.63 -7.94 16.05
C HIS A 337 13.71 -6.85 16.07
N SER A 338 13.34 -5.57 16.01
CA SER A 338 14.32 -4.48 16.06
C SER A 338 15.14 -4.50 17.35
N SER A 339 16.44 -4.24 17.22
CA SER A 339 17.35 -4.03 18.35
C SER A 339 17.01 -2.77 19.16
N ILE A 340 16.25 -1.83 18.58
CA ILE A 340 15.74 -0.64 19.25
C ILE A 340 14.29 -0.92 19.67
N PRO A 341 13.99 -1.05 20.97
CA PRO A 341 12.69 -1.50 21.42
C PRO A 341 11.60 -0.44 21.17
N PRO A 342 10.36 -0.82 20.82
CA PRO A 342 9.27 0.13 20.61
C PRO A 342 9.02 1.09 21.78
N SER A 343 9.35 0.69 23.01
CA SER A 343 9.24 1.53 24.21
C SER A 343 10.16 2.76 24.19
N SER A 344 11.24 2.79 23.39
CA SER A 344 12.09 3.98 23.23
C SER A 344 11.58 4.94 22.16
N PHE A 345 10.61 4.54 21.35
CA PHE A 345 10.03 5.42 20.34
C PHE A 345 9.16 6.49 21.00
N ASN A 346 9.35 7.75 20.59
CA ASN A 346 8.48 8.86 20.96
C ASN A 346 7.21 8.84 20.12
N TYR A 347 7.38 8.79 18.80
CA TYR A 347 6.32 8.65 17.82
C TYR A 347 6.91 8.18 16.48
N MET A 348 6.04 7.78 15.57
CA MET A 348 6.39 7.38 14.20
C MET A 348 5.64 8.23 13.17
N ILE A 349 6.35 8.71 12.15
CA ILE A 349 5.78 9.37 10.98
C ILE A 349 5.94 8.43 9.79
N ASN A 350 4.84 8.10 9.14
CA ASN A 350 4.83 7.33 7.89
C ASN A 350 4.48 8.24 6.71
N MET A 351 5.17 8.05 5.60
CA MET A 351 4.93 8.77 4.35
C MET A 351 4.65 7.75 3.25
N ASP A 352 3.52 7.94 2.59
CA ASP A 352 3.04 7.05 1.56
C ASP A 352 2.28 7.86 0.51
N MET A 353 2.61 7.70 -0.76
CA MET A 353 2.00 8.45 -1.87
C MET A 353 1.87 9.95 -1.56
N ILE A 354 3.01 10.61 -1.38
CA ILE A 354 3.08 12.05 -1.04
C ILE A 354 3.50 12.93 -2.22
N GLY A 355 3.69 12.34 -3.40
CA GLY A 355 4.14 12.99 -4.61
C GLY A 355 3.02 13.62 -5.45
N ARG A 356 1.75 13.46 -5.06
CA ARG A 356 0.59 13.85 -5.89
C ARG A 356 -0.30 14.90 -5.22
N LEU A 357 0.29 15.74 -4.36
CA LEU A 357 -0.41 16.84 -3.69
C LEU A 357 -1.15 17.72 -4.71
N ASP A 358 -2.47 17.62 -4.69
CA ASP A 358 -3.38 18.34 -5.56
C ASP A 358 -4.16 19.39 -4.74
N PRO A 359 -4.34 20.64 -5.21
CA PRO A 359 -5.06 21.67 -4.45
C PRO A 359 -6.52 21.33 -4.12
N ALA A 360 -7.20 20.52 -4.95
CA ALA A 360 -8.60 20.16 -4.74
C ALA A 360 -8.75 19.00 -3.74
N LYS A 361 -7.85 18.01 -3.77
CA LYS A 361 -7.79 16.88 -2.81
C LYS A 361 -7.15 17.29 -1.48
N GLY A 362 -5.98 17.91 -1.55
CA GLY A 362 -5.19 18.32 -0.40
C GLY A 362 -4.28 17.21 0.14
N LEU A 363 -3.92 17.38 1.41
CA LEU A 363 -3.10 16.46 2.18
C LEU A 363 -3.98 15.73 3.21
N GLU A 364 -3.92 14.41 3.22
CA GLU A 364 -4.53 13.60 4.26
C GLU A 364 -3.51 13.30 5.37
N VAL A 365 -3.94 13.46 6.62
CA VAL A 365 -3.14 13.13 7.81
C VAL A 365 -3.92 12.18 8.71
N GLY A 366 -3.52 10.92 8.71
CA GLY A 366 -4.04 9.88 9.60
C GLY A 366 -3.31 9.82 10.94
N GLY A 367 -3.87 9.09 11.91
CA GLY A 367 -3.26 8.90 13.23
C GLY A 367 -3.43 10.06 14.21
N ILE A 368 -4.20 11.11 13.89
CA ILE A 368 -4.26 12.30 14.74
C ILE A 368 -4.86 12.05 16.13
N GLY A 369 -5.62 10.97 16.29
CA GLY A 369 -6.21 10.57 17.58
C GLY A 369 -5.23 9.82 18.49
N THR A 370 -4.03 9.47 18.00
CA THR A 370 -3.06 8.65 18.73
C THR A 370 -2.24 9.43 19.77
N SER A 371 -2.37 10.76 19.79
CA SER A 371 -1.80 11.63 20.81
C SER A 371 -2.62 12.92 20.93
N PRO A 372 -2.84 13.44 22.15
CA PRO A 372 -3.61 14.67 22.35
C PRO A 372 -2.94 15.92 21.77
N VAL A 373 -1.64 15.88 21.46
CA VAL A 373 -0.92 17.05 20.93
C VAL A 373 -1.09 17.25 19.42
N TRP A 374 -1.48 16.21 18.67
CA TRP A 374 -1.50 16.24 17.21
C TRP A 374 -2.41 17.29 16.60
N PRO A 375 -3.68 17.45 17.02
CA PRO A 375 -4.57 18.40 16.38
C PRO A 375 -4.03 19.85 16.42
N ALA A 376 -3.53 20.27 17.58
CA ALA A 376 -2.99 21.62 17.76
C ALA A 376 -1.67 21.81 17.00
N LEU A 377 -0.78 20.81 17.00
CA LEU A 377 0.49 20.89 16.28
C LEU A 377 0.28 20.94 14.77
N LEU A 378 -0.56 20.06 14.22
CA LEU A 378 -0.83 20.02 12.78
C LEU A 378 -1.48 21.32 12.30
N GLN A 379 -2.41 21.89 13.07
CA GLN A 379 -3.00 23.20 12.75
C GLN A 379 -1.97 24.33 12.70
N GLN A 380 -0.90 24.26 13.51
CA GLN A 380 0.17 25.25 13.56
C GLN A 380 1.28 25.01 12.52
N THR A 381 1.38 23.79 11.99
CA THR A 381 2.43 23.38 11.05
C THR A 381 1.95 23.45 9.61
N ILE A 382 0.74 22.98 9.32
CA ILE A 382 0.25 22.88 7.95
C ILE A 382 -0.24 24.26 7.51
N PRO A 383 0.32 24.84 6.42
CA PRO A 383 -0.13 26.12 5.90
C PRO A 383 -1.63 26.08 5.57
N ALA A 384 -2.37 27.12 5.94
CA ALA A 384 -3.81 27.21 5.68
C ALA A 384 -4.19 27.20 4.17
N SER A 385 -3.21 27.39 3.28
CA SER A 385 -3.38 27.24 1.83
C SER A 385 -3.45 25.77 1.37
N ILE A 386 -3.01 24.83 2.20
CA ILE A 386 -3.11 23.40 1.91
C ILE A 386 -4.45 22.93 2.48
N ARG A 387 -5.31 22.41 1.61
CA ARG A 387 -6.50 21.68 2.07
C ARG A 387 -6.03 20.46 2.85
N THR A 388 -6.58 20.21 4.03
CA THR A 388 -6.19 19.06 4.86
C THR A 388 -7.40 18.27 5.32
N THR A 389 -7.32 16.96 5.20
CA THR A 389 -8.25 16.00 5.81
C THR A 389 -7.54 15.26 6.92
N TYR A 390 -8.28 14.97 7.99
CA TYR A 390 -7.73 14.30 9.15
C TYR A 390 -8.50 13.00 9.43
N ASP A 391 -7.76 11.93 9.71
CA ASP A 391 -8.31 10.71 10.27
C ASP A 391 -7.73 10.47 11.68
N SER A 392 -8.64 10.17 12.60
CA SER A 392 -8.29 9.90 13.99
C SER A 392 -7.71 8.51 14.21
N SER A 393 -7.98 7.54 13.32
CA SER A 393 -7.57 6.14 13.47
C SER A 393 -6.06 6.00 13.55
N GLY A 394 -5.58 5.19 14.49
CA GLY A 394 -4.17 4.76 14.52
C GLY A 394 -3.86 3.58 13.58
N THR A 395 -4.88 2.99 12.97
CA THR A 395 -4.75 1.91 11.99
C THR A 395 -5.21 2.35 10.60
N GLY A 396 -4.45 1.96 9.59
CA GLY A 396 -4.76 2.15 8.17
C GLY A 396 -3.99 1.14 7.30
N PRO A 397 -4.16 1.20 5.97
CA PRO A 397 -3.51 0.29 5.03
C PRO A 397 -2.06 0.74 4.74
N SER A 398 -1.25 0.96 5.77
CA SER A 398 0.16 1.34 5.63
C SER A 398 0.95 1.11 6.93
N ASP A 399 2.27 1.25 6.89
CA ASP A 399 3.22 0.76 7.91
C ASP A 399 3.06 1.35 9.31
N HIS A 400 2.45 2.53 9.44
CA HIS A 400 2.15 3.16 10.74
C HIS A 400 1.31 2.24 11.65
N THR A 401 0.47 1.38 11.08
CA THR A 401 -0.34 0.40 11.82
C THR A 401 0.52 -0.49 12.72
N SER A 402 1.67 -0.96 12.21
CA SER A 402 2.57 -1.84 12.97
C SER A 402 3.11 -1.16 14.23
N PHE A 403 3.31 0.17 14.20
CA PHE A 403 3.78 0.96 15.33
C PHE A 403 2.66 1.31 16.31
N TYR A 404 1.47 1.66 15.81
CA TYR A 404 0.29 1.88 16.65
C TYR A 404 -0.03 0.65 17.51
N LEU A 405 0.08 -0.56 16.92
CA LEU A 405 -0.11 -1.83 17.64
C LEU A 405 0.93 -2.09 18.74
N LYS A 406 2.03 -1.33 18.78
CA LYS A 406 3.02 -1.32 19.87
C LYS A 406 2.84 -0.14 20.83
N ASN A 407 1.70 0.54 20.82
CA ASN A 407 1.38 1.72 21.62
C ASN A 407 2.30 2.92 21.35
N VAL A 408 2.73 3.09 20.10
CA VAL A 408 3.50 4.26 19.66
C VAL A 408 2.54 5.26 19.02
N PRO A 409 2.56 6.55 19.37
CA PRO A 409 1.82 7.57 18.63
C PRO A 409 2.27 7.60 17.17
N VAL A 410 1.33 7.70 16.24
CA VAL A 410 1.64 7.67 14.81
C VAL A 410 0.98 8.81 14.05
N LEU A 411 1.61 9.20 12.95
CA LEU A 411 1.03 10.04 11.91
C LEU A 411 1.28 9.41 10.55
N PHE A 412 0.29 9.48 9.68
CA PHE A 412 0.33 8.98 8.32
C PHE A 412 0.07 10.13 7.35
N PHE A 413 1.03 10.44 6.48
CA PHE A 413 0.91 11.50 5.47
C PHE A 413 0.65 10.88 4.09
N PHE A 414 -0.43 11.31 3.45
CA PHE A 414 -0.94 10.73 2.20
C PHE A 414 -1.58 11.80 1.31
N THR A 415 -1.37 11.78 0.00
CA THR A 415 -1.98 12.78 -0.92
C THR A 415 -3.23 12.29 -1.64
N GLY A 416 -3.75 11.12 -1.23
CA GLY A 416 -4.92 10.51 -1.84
C GLY A 416 -4.54 9.55 -2.96
N THR A 417 -5.41 8.60 -3.25
CA THR A 417 -5.26 7.76 -4.44
C THR A 417 -5.42 8.59 -5.72
N HIS A 418 -4.95 8.05 -6.84
CA HIS A 418 -5.10 8.63 -8.17
C HIS A 418 -5.24 7.55 -9.24
N SER A 419 -5.68 7.91 -10.45
CA SER A 419 -6.05 6.96 -11.52
C SER A 419 -4.95 5.96 -11.91
N ASP A 420 -3.69 6.31 -11.62
CA ASP A 420 -2.49 5.50 -11.88
C ASP A 420 -2.10 4.55 -10.73
N TYR A 421 -2.74 4.66 -9.56
CA TYR A 421 -2.46 3.84 -8.38
C TYR A 421 -2.53 2.34 -8.72
N HIS A 422 -1.52 1.56 -8.29
CA HIS A 422 -1.39 0.13 -8.55
C HIS A 422 -1.46 -0.24 -10.05
N LYS A 423 -0.96 0.63 -10.94
CA LYS A 423 -0.89 0.39 -12.39
C LYS A 423 0.50 0.68 -12.93
N PRO A 424 0.87 0.12 -14.10
CA PRO A 424 2.09 0.47 -14.82
C PRO A 424 2.23 1.96 -15.13
N SER A 425 1.11 2.69 -15.13
CA SER A 425 1.11 4.12 -15.43
C SER A 425 1.52 5.02 -14.25
N ASP A 426 1.86 4.49 -13.08
CA ASP A 426 2.41 5.26 -11.95
C ASP A 426 3.88 5.63 -12.17
N GLU A 427 4.06 6.67 -12.99
CA GLU A 427 5.34 7.05 -13.60
C GLU A 427 5.94 8.32 -12.96
N ALA A 428 7.27 8.38 -12.89
CA ALA A 428 8.01 9.51 -12.28
C ALA A 428 7.70 10.88 -12.93
N THR A 429 7.25 10.88 -14.17
CA THR A 429 6.83 12.09 -14.90
C THR A 429 5.53 12.70 -14.40
N LYS A 430 4.75 11.94 -13.62
CA LYS A 430 3.45 12.36 -13.07
C LYS A 430 3.56 12.97 -11.67
N ILE A 431 4.72 12.90 -11.04
CA ILE A 431 4.94 13.45 -9.70
C ILE A 431 4.89 14.98 -9.71
N ASN A 432 4.14 15.55 -8.77
CA ASN A 432 4.18 16.96 -8.42
C ASN A 432 5.29 17.21 -7.40
N TYR A 433 6.54 17.33 -7.87
CA TYR A 433 7.72 17.50 -7.00
C TYR A 433 7.69 18.75 -6.11
N ASP A 434 7.07 19.84 -6.55
CA ASP A 434 6.88 21.04 -5.71
C ASP A 434 5.86 20.77 -4.58
N GLY A 435 4.82 20.00 -4.88
CA GLY A 435 3.86 19.50 -3.91
C GLY A 435 4.50 18.56 -2.88
N GLU A 436 5.29 17.60 -3.35
CA GLU A 436 6.04 16.68 -2.49
C GLU A 436 7.02 17.42 -1.57
N LEU A 437 7.78 18.38 -2.10
CA LEU A 437 8.65 19.25 -1.31
C LEU A 437 7.86 20.01 -0.23
N THR A 438 6.63 20.40 -0.54
CA THR A 438 5.75 21.07 0.43
C THR A 438 5.35 20.12 1.57
N VAL A 439 4.99 18.87 1.26
CA VAL A 439 4.70 17.84 2.28
C VAL A 439 5.94 17.54 3.12
N LEU A 440 7.12 17.40 2.50
CA LEU A 440 8.38 17.18 3.21
C LEU A 440 8.68 18.31 4.20
N LYS A 441 8.46 19.57 3.82
CA LYS A 441 8.62 20.73 4.70
C LYS A 441 7.65 20.71 5.87
N VAL A 442 6.40 20.31 5.65
CA VAL A 442 5.42 20.12 6.73
C VAL A 442 5.91 19.08 7.72
N VAL A 443 6.41 17.94 7.25
CA VAL A 443 6.95 16.88 8.12
C VAL A 443 8.18 17.37 8.89
N TYR A 444 9.11 18.06 8.23
CA TYR A 444 10.29 18.64 8.89
C TYR A 444 9.92 19.68 9.95
N GLU A 445 9.02 20.61 9.64
CA GLU A 445 8.56 21.63 10.59
C GLU A 445 7.80 21.00 11.77
N LEU A 446 7.04 19.93 11.54
CA LEU A 446 6.42 19.18 12.63
C LEU A 446 7.47 18.60 13.59
N ILE A 447 8.51 17.98 13.04
CA ILE A 447 9.65 17.47 13.82
C ILE A 447 10.31 18.61 14.61
N GLU A 448 10.53 19.77 13.99
CA GLU A 448 11.05 20.96 14.68
C GLU A 448 10.15 21.42 15.83
N LYS A 449 8.82 21.45 15.66
CA LYS A 449 7.91 21.89 16.73
C LYS A 449 7.85 20.90 17.90
N THR A 450 7.99 19.61 17.64
CA THR A 450 8.07 18.60 18.73
C THR A 450 9.43 18.59 19.42
N ASN A 451 10.47 19.16 18.81
CA ASN A 451 11.78 19.34 19.41
C ASN A 451 11.69 20.43 20.50
N GLY A 452 11.46 19.97 21.72
CA GLY A 452 11.42 20.70 22.96
C GLY A 452 10.45 20.04 23.94
N MET A 453 9.56 19.19 23.42
CA MET A 453 8.52 18.53 24.17
C MET A 453 9.06 17.32 24.94
N ASP A 454 8.36 16.95 26.01
CA ASP A 454 8.53 15.65 26.63
C ASP A 454 8.04 14.54 25.69
N LYS A 455 8.33 13.28 26.06
CA LYS A 455 7.80 12.12 25.34
C LYS A 455 6.27 12.23 25.24
N LEU A 456 5.75 12.12 24.03
CA LEU A 456 4.34 12.30 23.74
C LEU A 456 3.51 11.16 24.32
N ALA A 457 2.33 11.51 24.84
CA ALA A 457 1.38 10.54 25.34
C ALA A 457 0.76 9.75 24.20
N PHE A 458 0.65 8.43 24.38
CA PHE A 458 -0.13 7.57 23.49
C PHE A 458 -1.59 7.50 23.93
N THR A 459 -2.49 7.68 22.98
CA THR A 459 -3.92 7.45 23.14
C THR A 459 -4.33 6.34 22.21
N ARG A 460 -4.91 5.26 22.78
CA ARG A 460 -5.55 4.25 21.96
C ARG A 460 -6.78 4.87 21.31
N THR A 461 -6.85 4.80 19.99
CA THR A 461 -8.00 5.32 19.25
C THR A 461 -9.15 4.33 19.41
N ARG A 462 -10.40 4.80 19.34
CA ARG A 462 -11.49 3.88 19.11
C ARG A 462 -11.22 3.29 17.75
N ASP A 463 -10.71 2.07 17.72
CA ASP A 463 -10.74 1.25 16.54
C ASP A 463 -12.19 1.38 16.08
N LYS A 464 -12.43 2.03 14.92
CA LYS A 464 -13.64 1.68 14.19
C LYS A 464 -13.47 0.17 14.10
N GLN A 465 -14.31 -0.59 14.79
CA GLN A 465 -14.40 -2.00 14.50
C GLN A 465 -14.40 -2.04 12.99
N THR A 466 -13.37 -2.63 12.39
CA THR A 466 -13.44 -3.08 11.02
C THR A 466 -14.49 -4.17 11.06
N SER A 467 -15.74 -3.73 11.13
CA SER A 467 -16.93 -4.52 10.93
C SER A 467 -16.77 -5.05 9.53
N THR A 468 -16.35 -6.32 9.49
CA THR A 468 -16.41 -7.25 8.38
C THR A 468 -15.31 -7.01 7.33
N SER A 469 -14.37 -7.92 7.05
CA SER A 469 -14.57 -9.34 6.71
C SER A 469 -15.71 -9.61 5.71
N ALA A 470 -16.29 -8.58 5.09
CA ALA A 470 -17.16 -8.74 3.95
C ALA A 470 -16.26 -8.98 2.73
N ARG A 471 -16.18 -10.24 2.29
CA ARG A 471 -15.59 -10.55 0.98
C ARG A 471 -16.52 -9.97 -0.10
N PHE A 472 -16.07 -8.95 -0.81
CA PHE A 472 -16.82 -8.41 -1.95
C PHE A 472 -16.48 -9.22 -3.20
N THR A 473 -17.49 -9.83 -3.83
CA THR A 473 -17.31 -10.61 -5.07
C THR A 473 -17.39 -9.76 -6.34
N VAL A 474 -17.73 -8.48 -6.19
CA VAL A 474 -17.87 -7.52 -7.28
C VAL A 474 -17.22 -6.20 -6.95
N THR A 475 -16.87 -5.46 -7.99
CA THR A 475 -16.46 -4.07 -7.90
C THR A 475 -17.23 -3.26 -8.91
N LEU A 476 -17.61 -2.05 -8.54
CA LEU A 476 -18.14 -1.08 -9.49
C LEU A 476 -17.03 -0.59 -10.45
N GLY A 477 -15.75 -0.76 -10.07
CA GLY A 477 -14.60 -0.26 -10.81
C GLY A 477 -14.41 1.25 -10.66
N ILE A 478 -14.83 1.81 -9.54
CA ILE A 478 -14.46 3.17 -9.14
C ILE A 478 -13.28 3.13 -8.19
N MET A 479 -12.53 4.22 -8.17
CA MET A 479 -11.56 4.51 -7.13
C MET A 479 -12.16 5.62 -6.25
N PRO A 480 -12.44 5.35 -4.97
CA PRO A 480 -13.00 6.34 -4.05
C PRO A 480 -12.04 7.50 -3.79
N ASP A 481 -12.57 8.71 -3.67
CA ASP A 481 -11.87 9.85 -3.08
C ASP A 481 -11.93 9.72 -1.54
N TYR A 482 -10.90 9.14 -0.94
CA TYR A 482 -10.80 8.96 0.51
C TYR A 482 -10.77 10.29 1.28
N THR A 483 -10.45 11.40 0.61
CA THR A 483 -10.46 12.76 1.19
C THR A 483 -11.87 13.37 1.24
N TRP A 484 -12.88 12.69 0.71
CA TRP A 484 -14.25 13.17 0.69
C TRP A 484 -14.96 12.98 2.04
N GLN A 485 -15.32 14.09 2.70
CA GLN A 485 -15.97 14.08 4.02
C GLN A 485 -17.45 14.50 4.00
N LYS A 486 -18.06 14.64 2.82
CA LYS A 486 -19.51 14.95 2.70
C LYS A 486 -20.29 13.64 2.48
N PRO A 487 -21.62 13.63 2.68
CA PRO A 487 -22.43 12.46 2.39
C PRO A 487 -22.24 11.93 0.95
N GLY A 488 -22.07 10.61 0.84
CA GLY A 488 -21.83 9.87 -0.40
C GLY A 488 -20.37 9.49 -0.60
N VAL A 489 -20.09 8.68 -1.63
CA VAL A 489 -18.73 8.32 -2.05
C VAL A 489 -18.38 9.06 -3.32
N LYS A 490 -17.45 10.00 -3.23
CA LYS A 490 -16.95 10.70 -4.41
C LYS A 490 -16.02 9.78 -5.21
N VAL A 491 -16.25 9.73 -6.51
CA VAL A 491 -15.48 8.97 -7.49
C VAL A 491 -14.27 9.80 -7.89
N ASP A 492 -13.08 9.33 -7.56
CA ASP A 492 -11.84 9.97 -7.98
C ASP A 492 -11.34 9.46 -9.33
N GLY A 493 -11.50 8.17 -9.57
CA GLY A 493 -11.15 7.52 -10.82
C GLY A 493 -12.16 6.45 -11.20
N VAL A 494 -12.21 6.13 -12.48
CA VAL A 494 -13.01 5.02 -13.01
C VAL A 494 -12.10 4.13 -13.83
N SER A 495 -12.06 2.84 -13.49
CA SER A 495 -11.28 1.85 -14.21
C SER A 495 -11.98 1.44 -15.49
N ASP A 496 -11.22 1.41 -16.59
CA ASP A 496 -11.74 1.05 -17.90
C ASP A 496 -12.34 -0.36 -17.93
N ASN A 497 -13.35 -0.53 -18.79
CA ASN A 497 -14.09 -1.78 -18.99
C ASN A 497 -14.77 -2.37 -17.74
N LYS A 498 -14.92 -1.60 -16.66
CA LYS A 498 -15.66 -1.99 -15.45
C LYS A 498 -17.11 -1.46 -15.46
N PRO A 499 -17.98 -1.96 -14.57
CA PRO A 499 -19.40 -1.56 -14.55
C PRO A 499 -19.64 -0.04 -14.53
N ALA A 500 -18.87 0.73 -13.73
CA ALA A 500 -18.93 2.19 -13.70
C ALA A 500 -18.64 2.83 -15.05
N SER A 501 -17.54 2.44 -15.70
CA SER A 501 -17.12 3.02 -16.98
C SER A 501 -18.15 2.72 -18.06
N LYS A 502 -18.67 1.48 -18.10
CA LYS A 502 -19.70 1.05 -19.06
C LYS A 502 -21.03 1.78 -18.87
N ALA A 503 -21.37 2.11 -17.64
CA ALA A 503 -22.58 2.83 -17.29
C ALA A 503 -22.46 4.35 -17.47
N GLY A 504 -21.25 4.89 -17.71
CA GLY A 504 -21.02 6.32 -17.90
C GLY A 504 -20.88 7.13 -16.59
N ILE A 505 -20.55 6.45 -15.49
CA ILE A 505 -20.08 7.10 -14.26
C ILE A 505 -18.70 7.71 -14.55
N LEU A 506 -18.48 8.94 -14.08
CA LEU A 506 -17.27 9.72 -14.34
C LEU A 506 -16.58 10.10 -13.03
N ALA A 507 -15.31 10.51 -13.13
CA ALA A 507 -14.63 11.17 -12.03
C ALA A 507 -15.41 12.44 -11.60
N ASN A 508 -15.37 12.74 -10.30
CA ASN A 508 -16.15 13.76 -9.58
C ASN A 508 -17.65 13.46 -9.38
N ASP A 509 -18.17 12.34 -9.86
CA ASP A 509 -19.49 11.88 -9.41
C ASP A 509 -19.49 11.57 -7.92
N VAL A 510 -20.58 11.85 -7.21
CA VAL A 510 -20.75 11.42 -5.82
C VAL A 510 -21.84 10.36 -5.77
N ILE A 511 -21.47 9.11 -5.52
CA ILE A 511 -22.41 8.00 -5.36
C ILE A 511 -23.20 8.22 -4.07
N VAL A 512 -24.52 8.29 -4.19
CA VAL A 512 -25.44 8.50 -3.07
C VAL A 512 -26.39 7.32 -2.86
N GLU A 513 -26.56 6.45 -3.86
CA GLU A 513 -27.28 5.17 -3.72
C GLU A 513 -26.66 4.10 -4.62
N LEU A 514 -26.66 2.86 -4.13
CA LEU A 514 -26.30 1.65 -4.88
C LEU A 514 -27.41 0.60 -4.65
N GLY A 515 -28.26 0.41 -5.66
CA GLY A 515 -29.49 -0.37 -5.54
C GLY A 515 -30.39 0.15 -4.42
N PRO A 516 -30.85 -0.71 -3.49
CA PRO A 516 -31.70 -0.28 -2.39
C PRO A 516 -30.91 0.41 -1.25
N HIS A 517 -29.58 0.49 -1.33
CA HIS A 517 -28.74 0.99 -0.26
C HIS A 517 -28.43 2.47 -0.46
N THR A 518 -28.79 3.29 0.53
CA THR A 518 -28.32 4.68 0.63
C THR A 518 -26.86 4.69 1.04
N ILE A 519 -26.05 5.47 0.33
CA ILE A 519 -24.61 5.59 0.56
C ILE A 519 -24.34 6.95 1.20
N VAL A 520 -24.00 6.95 2.48
CA VAL A 520 -23.62 8.17 3.22
C VAL A 520 -22.12 8.27 3.35
N ASN A 521 -21.40 7.15 3.38
CA ASN A 521 -19.94 7.11 3.49
C ASN A 521 -19.35 5.88 2.76
N LEU A 522 -18.02 5.75 2.78
CA LEU A 522 -17.33 4.64 2.12
C LEU A 522 -17.66 3.27 2.72
N GLU A 523 -17.90 3.17 4.02
CA GLU A 523 -18.28 1.91 4.67
C GLU A 523 -19.64 1.43 4.17
N ASP A 524 -20.63 2.33 4.06
CA ASP A 524 -21.95 2.00 3.49
C ASP A 524 -21.83 1.50 2.05
N TYR A 525 -20.95 2.12 1.26
CA TYR A 525 -20.68 1.72 -0.12
C TYR A 525 -20.06 0.33 -0.20
N MET A 526 -19.05 0.07 0.62
CA MET A 526 -18.42 -1.24 0.70
C MET A 526 -19.46 -2.27 1.15
N GLN A 527 -20.18 -2.01 2.24
CA GLN A 527 -21.25 -2.89 2.71
C GLN A 527 -22.31 -3.14 1.63
N ALA A 528 -22.74 -2.13 0.89
CA ALA A 528 -23.68 -2.28 -0.21
C ALA A 528 -23.11 -3.21 -1.30
N LEU A 529 -21.84 -3.04 -1.69
CA LEU A 529 -21.17 -3.94 -2.64
C LEU A 529 -21.16 -5.40 -2.19
N SER A 530 -21.13 -5.68 -0.88
CA SER A 530 -21.16 -7.08 -0.39
C SER A 530 -22.47 -7.80 -0.69
N GLY A 531 -23.53 -7.04 -0.96
CA GLY A 531 -24.83 -7.58 -1.34
C GLY A 531 -24.96 -7.99 -2.80
N PHE A 532 -24.00 -7.63 -3.67
CA PHE A 532 -24.10 -7.80 -5.13
C PHE A 532 -23.09 -8.82 -5.69
N LYS A 533 -23.44 -9.37 -6.86
CA LYS A 533 -22.70 -10.42 -7.59
C LYS A 533 -22.49 -10.11 -9.04
N LYS A 534 -21.49 -10.78 -9.63
CA LYS A 534 -21.22 -10.70 -11.06
C LYS A 534 -22.47 -11.15 -11.82
N GLY A 535 -22.94 -10.31 -12.73
CA GLY A 535 -24.17 -10.50 -13.50
C GLY A 535 -25.40 -9.81 -12.90
N ASP A 536 -25.38 -9.44 -11.61
CA ASP A 536 -26.48 -8.71 -10.98
C ASP A 536 -26.68 -7.35 -11.64
N LYS A 537 -27.95 -7.02 -11.87
CA LYS A 537 -28.34 -5.72 -12.39
C LYS A 537 -28.91 -4.89 -11.26
N THR A 538 -28.46 -3.66 -11.17
CA THR A 538 -28.96 -2.69 -10.20
C THR A 538 -28.78 -1.29 -10.74
N THR A 539 -29.15 -0.29 -9.96
CA THR A 539 -28.94 1.11 -10.29
C THR A 539 -27.89 1.74 -9.40
N VAL A 540 -27.17 2.73 -9.92
CA VAL A 540 -26.34 3.64 -9.12
C VAL A 540 -26.90 5.03 -9.29
N LYS A 541 -27.25 5.67 -8.17
CA LYS A 541 -27.57 7.10 -8.18
C LYS A 541 -26.33 7.87 -7.80
N VAL A 542 -25.97 8.83 -8.64
CA VAL A 542 -24.88 9.77 -8.38
C VAL A 542 -25.38 11.20 -8.41
N ARG A 543 -24.74 12.06 -7.62
CA ARG A 543 -24.82 13.51 -7.77
C ARG A 543 -23.67 13.95 -8.66
N ARG A 544 -24.01 14.56 -9.81
CA ARG A 544 -23.06 15.19 -10.73
C ARG A 544 -23.39 16.67 -10.78
N GLU A 545 -22.47 17.50 -10.27
CA GLU A 545 -22.69 18.94 -10.09
C GLU A 545 -23.96 19.16 -9.24
N ASP A 546 -24.98 19.86 -9.77
CA ASP A 546 -26.24 20.16 -9.09
C ASP A 546 -27.40 19.22 -9.49
N SER A 547 -27.11 18.14 -10.22
CA SER A 547 -28.12 17.20 -10.72
C SER A 547 -27.88 15.78 -10.23
N GLU A 548 -28.97 15.06 -9.95
CA GLU A 548 -28.91 13.62 -9.69
C GLU A 548 -29.10 12.85 -10.98
N LYS A 549 -28.29 11.81 -11.17
CA LYS A 549 -28.35 10.88 -12.31
C LYS A 549 -28.44 9.46 -11.79
N VAL A 550 -29.25 8.65 -12.45
CA VAL A 550 -29.39 7.23 -12.16
C VAL A 550 -28.86 6.44 -13.35
N PHE A 551 -27.98 5.49 -13.09
CA PHE A 551 -27.37 4.63 -14.11
C PHE A 551 -27.72 3.18 -13.84
N ASP A 552 -28.14 2.47 -14.89
CA ASP A 552 -28.24 1.01 -14.83
C ASP A 552 -26.83 0.41 -14.92
N ILE A 553 -26.49 -0.45 -13.96
CA ILE A 553 -25.23 -1.17 -13.94
C ILE A 553 -25.49 -2.67 -13.97
N GLN A 554 -24.54 -3.39 -14.54
CA GLN A 554 -24.42 -4.83 -14.38
C GLN A 554 -23.00 -5.13 -13.89
N PHE A 555 -22.91 -5.80 -12.74
CA PHE A 555 -21.63 -6.13 -12.10
C PHE A 555 -20.84 -7.21 -12.84
#